data_AF-A0A2W4NC64-F1
#
_entry.id   AF-A0A2W4NC64-F1
#
_cell.length_a   1.000
_cell.length_b   1.000
_cell.length_c   1.000
_cell.angle_alpha   90.00
_cell.angle_beta   90.00
_cell.angle_gamma   90.00
#
_symmetry.space_group_name_H-M   'P 1'
#
loop_
_entity.id
_entity.type
_entity.pdbx_description
1 polymer ?
#
loop_
_entity_poly.entity_id
_entity_poly.type
_entity_poly.pdbx_seq_one_letter_code
_entity_poly.pdbx_strand_id
1 'polypeptide(L)'
;MLSSQYDREAVALTITADVATLYFQILELQDRLAIARDNLANAEQVLAVVEARVANGAASPLELAQQRTVVANQRASIPSLEQQLRQAENLLAVLLGEAPDAVAVPAGTLDAISIPTVAPGIPSELLTRRPDIRNAEAQLIAANADIKVARAALFPGIPLTGQAGFESLALSSLFDSGGFFYSLFAGVTQPIFQGGRLSGQVDLTEARYEELVQVYRQTVINAFSDVENALVAIAHPDGQQALREEGVEKAQPRFDVPVRATR
;
A
#
# COMPACT_ATOMS: atom_id res chain seq x y z
N MET A 1 7.94 -18.70 -11.54
CA MET A 1 8.32 -18.82 -10.11
C MET A 1 9.07 -17.60 -9.59
N LEU A 2 9.98 -16.95 -10.36
CA LEU A 2 10.59 -15.69 -9.90
C LEU A 2 9.60 -14.51 -9.88
N SER A 3 8.74 -14.37 -10.90
CA SER A 3 7.69 -13.32 -10.92
C SER A 3 6.81 -13.35 -9.66
N SER A 4 6.33 -14.53 -9.25
CA SER A 4 5.54 -14.68 -8.02
C SER A 4 6.30 -14.33 -6.73
N GLN A 5 7.63 -14.41 -6.70
CA GLN A 5 8.43 -13.96 -5.56
C GLN A 5 8.51 -12.43 -5.51
N TYR A 6 8.75 -11.79 -6.66
CA TYR A 6 8.76 -10.33 -6.75
C TYR A 6 7.39 -9.71 -6.50
N ASP A 7 6.29 -10.36 -6.93
CA ASP A 7 4.93 -9.92 -6.57
C ASP A 7 4.73 -9.92 -5.06
N ARG A 8 5.20 -10.96 -4.38
CA ARG A 8 5.14 -11.06 -2.92
C ARG A 8 5.95 -9.96 -2.22
N GLU A 9 7.16 -9.66 -2.73
CA GLU A 9 8.00 -8.58 -2.20
C GLU A 9 7.36 -7.21 -2.40
N ALA A 10 6.76 -6.96 -3.57
CA ALA A 10 6.03 -5.74 -3.86
C ALA A 10 4.83 -5.58 -2.90
N VAL A 11 4.02 -6.62 -2.74
CA VAL A 11 2.88 -6.62 -1.81
C VAL A 11 3.34 -6.40 -0.37
N ALA A 12 4.42 -7.04 0.07
CA ALA A 12 4.96 -6.85 1.42
C ALA A 12 5.42 -5.41 1.66
N LEU A 13 6.08 -4.78 0.67
CA LEU A 13 6.49 -3.39 0.74
C LEU A 13 5.28 -2.45 0.81
N THR A 14 4.28 -2.67 -0.04
CA THR A 14 3.03 -1.89 -0.04
C THR A 14 2.31 -2.00 1.30
N ILE A 15 2.13 -3.22 1.83
CA ILE A 15 1.49 -3.42 3.14
C ILE A 15 2.27 -2.70 4.24
N THR A 16 3.61 -2.76 4.22
CA THR A 16 4.45 -2.09 5.22
C THR A 16 4.29 -0.56 5.15
N ALA A 17 4.25 0.01 3.94
CA ALA A 17 4.06 1.43 3.72
C ALA A 17 2.64 1.88 4.13
N ASP A 18 1.62 1.08 3.82
CA ASP A 18 0.23 1.36 4.18
C ASP A 18 0.03 1.33 5.70
N VAL A 19 0.64 0.34 6.38
CA VAL A 19 0.64 0.25 7.85
C VAL A 19 1.31 1.48 8.48
N ALA A 20 2.47 1.89 7.97
CA ALA A 20 3.15 3.09 8.47
C ALA A 20 2.32 4.36 8.25
N THR A 21 1.73 4.52 7.06
CA THR A 21 0.88 5.67 6.72
C THR A 21 -0.35 5.75 7.63
N LEU A 22 -1.04 4.63 7.83
CA LEU A 22 -2.19 4.57 8.74
C LEU A 22 -1.81 4.85 10.18
N TYR A 23 -0.65 4.34 10.63
CA TYR A 23 -0.16 4.64 11.97
C TYR A 23 0.06 6.15 12.18
N PHE A 24 0.70 6.84 11.23
CA PHE A 24 0.87 8.29 11.31
C PHE A 24 -0.45 9.05 11.23
N GLN A 25 -1.39 8.59 10.41
CA GLN A 25 -2.73 9.18 10.34
C GLN A 25 -3.50 9.03 11.67
N ILE A 26 -3.34 7.90 12.37
CA ILE A 26 -3.94 7.69 13.69
C ILE A 26 -3.35 8.68 14.71
N LEU A 27 -2.03 8.84 14.75
CA LEU A 27 -1.39 9.83 15.64
C LEU A 27 -1.84 11.26 15.33
N GLU A 28 -1.94 11.63 14.05
CA GLU A 28 -2.47 12.93 13.64
C GLU A 28 -3.90 13.17 14.16
N LEU A 29 -4.77 12.15 14.04
CA LEU A 29 -6.15 12.23 14.49
C LEU A 29 -6.24 12.30 16.01
N GLN A 30 -5.36 11.62 16.74
CA GLN A 30 -5.24 11.73 18.20
C GLN A 30 -4.86 13.16 18.61
N ASP A 31 -3.84 13.76 17.97
CA ASP A 31 -3.42 15.14 18.21
C ASP A 31 -4.55 16.14 17.90
N ARG A 32 -5.22 16.01 16.75
CA ARG A 32 -6.37 16.86 16.38
C ARG A 32 -7.53 16.74 17.37
N LEU A 33 -7.80 15.54 17.86
CA LEU A 33 -8.86 15.29 18.84
C LEU A 33 -8.51 15.91 20.20
N ALA A 34 -7.24 15.82 20.63
CA ALA A 34 -6.76 16.49 21.83
C ALA A 34 -6.94 18.02 21.72
N ILE A 35 -6.46 18.62 20.63
CA ILE A 35 -6.61 20.06 20.36
C ILE A 35 -8.10 20.48 20.32
N ALA A 36 -8.98 19.68 19.70
CA ALA A 36 -10.40 19.98 19.64
C ALA A 36 -11.06 19.98 21.04
N ARG A 37 -10.67 19.05 21.91
CA ARG A 37 -11.15 18.96 23.29
C ARG A 37 -10.63 20.12 24.14
N ASP A 38 -9.36 20.50 23.99
CA ASP A 38 -8.79 21.65 24.69
C ASP A 38 -9.45 22.96 24.25
N ASN A 39 -9.70 23.13 22.95
CA ASN A 39 -10.44 24.28 22.41
C ASN A 39 -11.88 24.35 22.94
N LEU A 40 -12.56 23.20 23.06
CA LEU A 40 -13.89 23.15 23.67
C LEU A 40 -13.83 23.56 25.15
N ALA A 41 -12.89 23.03 25.92
CA ALA A 41 -12.72 23.37 27.33
C ALA A 41 -12.46 24.87 27.52
N ASN A 42 -11.60 25.47 26.69
CA ASN A 42 -11.34 26.91 26.68
C ASN A 42 -12.59 27.72 26.30
N ALA A 43 -13.34 27.29 25.28
CA ALA A 43 -14.57 27.96 24.87
C ALA A 43 -15.65 27.91 25.95
N GLU A 44 -15.75 26.80 26.69
CA GLU A 44 -16.64 26.62 27.85
C GLU A 44 -16.24 27.53 29.02
N GLN A 45 -14.95 27.69 29.29
CA GLN A 45 -14.46 28.66 30.29
C GLN A 45 -14.84 30.10 29.92
N VAL A 46 -14.64 30.49 28.65
CA VAL A 46 -15.03 31.82 28.16
C VAL A 46 -16.56 31.99 28.24
N LEU A 47 -17.33 30.96 27.92
CA LEU A 47 -18.79 30.99 28.06
C LEU A 47 -19.22 31.26 29.50
N ALA A 48 -18.59 30.59 30.48
CA ALA A 48 -18.88 30.82 31.89
C ALA A 48 -18.61 32.28 32.32
N VAL A 49 -17.53 32.89 31.81
CA VAL A 49 -17.23 34.32 32.06
C VAL A 49 -18.29 35.23 31.42
N VAL A 50 -18.71 34.96 30.18
CA VAL A 50 -19.76 35.73 29.50
C VAL A 50 -21.09 35.61 30.23
N GLU A 51 -21.47 34.40 30.66
CA GLU A 51 -22.68 34.15 31.45
C GLU A 51 -22.69 34.95 32.75
N ALA A 52 -21.55 34.97 33.47
CA ALA A 52 -21.40 35.79 34.67
C ALA A 52 -21.53 37.30 34.39
N ARG A 53 -20.96 37.79 33.28
CA ARG A 53 -21.09 39.22 32.90
C ARG A 53 -22.52 39.59 32.54
N VAL A 54 -23.24 38.74 31.82
CA VAL A 54 -24.66 38.98 31.47
C VAL A 54 -25.52 38.99 32.73
N ALA A 55 -25.29 38.06 33.66
CA ALA A 55 -26.01 38.03 34.94
C ALA A 55 -25.81 39.32 35.78
N ASN A 56 -24.66 39.98 35.62
CA ASN A 56 -24.35 41.26 36.27
C ASN A 56 -24.68 42.49 35.38
N GLY A 57 -25.34 42.30 34.23
CA GLY A 57 -25.69 43.40 33.31
C GLY A 57 -24.51 44.02 32.53
N ALA A 58 -23.33 43.40 32.58
CA ALA A 58 -22.08 43.91 32.00
C ALA A 58 -21.75 43.31 30.60
N ALA A 59 -22.67 42.55 30.01
CA ALA A 59 -22.58 41.96 28.69
C ALA A 59 -23.99 41.80 28.08
N SER A 60 -24.06 41.71 26.76
CA SER A 60 -25.35 41.62 26.04
C SER A 60 -25.84 40.17 25.85
N PRO A 61 -27.16 39.93 25.75
CA PRO A 61 -27.67 38.62 25.36
C PRO A 61 -27.16 38.13 23.99
N LEU A 62 -26.81 39.06 23.09
CA LEU A 62 -26.21 38.75 21.79
C LEU A 62 -24.83 38.12 21.95
N GLU A 63 -23.97 38.69 22.81
CA GLU A 63 -22.63 38.13 23.10
C GLU A 63 -22.74 36.72 23.70
N LEU A 64 -23.73 36.49 24.59
CA LEU A 64 -24.00 35.16 25.14
C LEU A 64 -24.42 34.17 24.05
N ALA A 65 -25.34 34.57 23.17
CA ALA A 65 -25.79 33.72 22.07
C ALA A 65 -24.62 33.37 21.14
N GLN A 66 -23.79 34.34 20.78
CA GLN A 66 -22.59 34.14 19.97
C GLN A 66 -21.61 33.15 20.63
N GLN A 67 -21.31 33.32 21.92
CA GLN A 67 -20.39 32.42 22.63
C GLN A 67 -20.96 31.01 22.78
N ARG A 68 -22.28 30.86 22.97
CA ARG A 68 -22.94 29.55 22.94
C ARG A 68 -22.84 28.87 21.58
N THR A 69 -22.95 29.63 20.49
CA THR A 69 -22.73 29.12 19.13
C THR A 69 -21.30 28.64 18.93
N VAL A 70 -20.30 29.36 19.46
CA VAL A 70 -18.89 28.92 19.44
C VAL A 70 -18.75 27.56 20.13
N VAL A 71 -19.16 27.44 21.40
CA VAL A 71 -19.11 26.16 22.14
C VAL A 71 -19.84 25.03 21.40
N ALA A 72 -21.03 25.30 20.87
CA ALA A 72 -21.80 24.31 20.11
C ALA A 72 -21.06 23.83 18.86
N ASN A 73 -20.40 24.74 18.13
CA ASN A 73 -19.61 24.41 16.94
C ASN A 73 -18.34 23.62 17.29
N GLN A 74 -17.61 24.00 18.35
CA GLN A 74 -16.46 23.20 18.83
C GLN A 74 -16.91 21.80 19.28
N ARG A 75 -18.03 21.70 19.99
CA ARG A 75 -18.54 20.40 20.44
C ARG A 75 -18.98 19.53 19.26
N ALA A 76 -19.54 20.12 18.21
CA ALA A 76 -20.00 19.41 17.02
C ALA A 76 -18.86 18.85 16.15
N SER A 77 -17.63 19.37 16.25
CA SER A 77 -16.49 18.85 15.49
C SER A 77 -15.83 17.61 16.12
N ILE A 78 -16.04 17.36 17.41
CA ILE A 78 -15.43 16.22 18.12
C ILE A 78 -15.92 14.87 17.58
N PRO A 79 -17.24 14.62 17.40
CA PRO A 79 -17.73 13.32 16.93
C PRO A 79 -17.18 12.90 15.56
N SER A 80 -16.94 13.85 14.65
CA SER A 80 -16.39 13.53 13.32
C SER A 80 -14.92 13.12 13.41
N LEU A 81 -14.13 13.76 14.28
CA LEU A 81 -12.75 13.34 14.56
C LEU A 81 -12.69 11.97 15.24
N GLU A 82 -13.57 11.71 16.21
CA GLU A 82 -13.67 10.39 16.85
C GLU A 82 -14.07 9.28 15.87
N GLN A 83 -14.97 9.60 14.93
CA GLN A 83 -15.34 8.68 13.86
C GLN A 83 -14.15 8.38 12.94
N GLN A 84 -13.42 9.41 12.50
CA GLN A 84 -12.24 9.25 11.64
C GLN A 84 -11.16 8.41 12.32
N LEU A 85 -10.92 8.65 13.62
CA LEU A 85 -9.95 7.88 14.41
C LEU A 85 -10.33 6.39 14.45
N ARG A 86 -11.59 6.07 14.80
CA ARG A 86 -12.08 4.67 14.82
C ARG A 86 -12.01 4.01 13.43
N GLN A 87 -12.28 4.76 12.37
CA GLN A 87 -12.17 4.23 11.00
C GLN A 87 -10.72 3.89 10.64
N ALA A 88 -9.77 4.74 11.00
CA ALA A 88 -8.35 4.50 10.77
C ALA A 88 -7.83 3.30 11.59
N GLU A 89 -8.21 3.19 12.87
CA GLU A 89 -7.87 2.05 13.74
C GLU A 89 -8.42 0.73 13.19
N ASN A 90 -9.65 0.72 12.70
CA ASN A 90 -10.25 -0.46 12.07
C ASN A 90 -9.55 -0.87 10.77
N LEU A 91 -9.15 0.10 9.93
CA LEU A 91 -8.38 -0.20 8.72
C LEU A 91 -7.00 -0.78 9.05
N LEU A 92 -6.34 -0.25 10.09
CA LEU A 92 -5.09 -0.80 10.58
C LEU A 92 -5.26 -2.24 11.08
N ALA A 93 -6.32 -2.53 11.84
CA ALA A 93 -6.62 -3.90 12.30
C ALA A 93 -6.74 -4.88 11.12
N VAL A 94 -7.45 -4.49 10.05
CA VAL A 94 -7.59 -5.31 8.84
C VAL A 94 -6.24 -5.58 8.17
N LEU A 95 -5.36 -4.58 8.06
CA LEU A 95 -4.01 -4.78 7.49
C LEU A 95 -3.12 -5.67 8.36
N LEU A 96 -3.34 -5.69 9.67
CA LEU A 96 -2.65 -6.58 10.61
C LEU A 96 -3.25 -8.00 10.66
N GLY A 97 -4.37 -8.24 9.96
CA GLY A 97 -5.07 -9.52 9.99
C GLY A 97 -5.87 -9.77 11.27
N GLU A 98 -6.15 -8.72 12.03
CA GLU A 98 -6.91 -8.74 13.28
C GLU A 98 -8.37 -8.33 13.04
N ALA A 99 -9.26 -8.65 13.99
CA ALA A 99 -10.63 -8.19 13.93
C ALA A 99 -10.72 -6.66 14.17
N PRO A 100 -11.69 -5.95 13.55
CA PRO A 100 -12.03 -4.58 13.94
C PRO A 100 -12.28 -4.50 15.46
N ASP A 101 -11.94 -3.37 16.11
CA ASP A 101 -11.85 -3.18 17.57
C ASP A 101 -10.76 -3.95 18.34
N ALA A 102 -10.02 -4.90 17.73
CA ALA A 102 -8.96 -5.63 18.45
C ALA A 102 -7.65 -4.82 18.58
N VAL A 103 -7.45 -3.81 17.73
CA VAL A 103 -6.24 -2.99 17.69
C VAL A 103 -6.57 -1.59 18.19
N ALA A 104 -6.06 -1.25 19.37
CA ALA A 104 -6.04 0.12 19.88
C ALA A 104 -4.60 0.63 19.82
N VAL A 105 -4.35 1.68 19.05
CA VAL A 105 -3.04 2.33 19.05
C VAL A 105 -2.93 3.14 20.34
N PRO A 106 -1.89 2.93 21.17
CA PRO A 106 -1.69 3.74 22.37
C PRO A 106 -1.70 5.23 22.05
N ALA A 107 -2.19 6.05 22.97
CA ALA A 107 -2.16 7.49 22.81
C ALA A 107 -0.70 7.95 22.58
N GLY A 108 -0.47 8.59 21.45
CA GLY A 108 0.82 9.14 21.06
C GLY A 108 0.66 10.48 20.35
N THR A 109 1.78 11.05 19.91
CA THR A 109 1.81 12.31 19.19
C THR A 109 2.78 12.23 18.02
N LEU A 110 2.50 12.96 16.94
CA LEU A 110 3.42 13.08 15.80
C LEU A 110 4.75 13.74 16.20
N ASP A 111 4.76 14.61 17.20
CA ASP A 111 5.96 15.35 17.64
C ASP A 111 7.07 14.43 18.19
N ALA A 112 6.72 13.21 18.59
CA ALA A 112 7.67 12.23 19.10
C ALA A 112 8.41 11.45 17.99
N ILE A 113 8.07 11.65 16.71
CA ILE A 113 8.62 10.88 15.59
C ILE A 113 9.80 11.62 14.95
N SER A 114 10.96 10.98 14.97
CA SER A 114 12.14 11.46 14.23
C SER A 114 12.08 11.04 12.75
N ILE A 115 12.07 12.01 11.84
CA ILE A 115 12.14 11.75 10.40
C ILE A 115 13.57 11.34 10.02
N PRO A 116 13.79 10.16 9.43
CA PRO A 116 15.13 9.74 9.02
C PRO A 116 15.60 10.54 7.80
N THR A 117 16.89 10.89 7.78
CA THR A 117 17.51 11.53 6.62
C THR A 117 17.67 10.49 5.51
N VAL A 118 16.91 10.62 4.43
CA VAL A 118 17.04 9.73 3.26
C VAL A 118 18.19 10.26 2.40
N ALA A 119 19.29 9.52 2.31
CA ALA A 119 20.33 9.78 1.31
C ALA A 119 19.94 9.07 0.02
N PRO A 120 19.48 9.80 -1.02
CA PRO A 120 19.15 9.14 -2.27
C PRO A 120 20.45 8.67 -2.93
N GLY A 121 20.59 7.35 -3.08
CA GLY A 121 21.60 6.79 -3.97
C GLY A 121 21.33 7.18 -5.42
N ILE A 122 22.19 6.76 -6.34
CA ILE A 122 22.00 7.04 -7.77
C ILE A 122 20.71 6.35 -8.25
N PRO A 123 19.80 7.03 -8.98
CA PRO A 123 18.52 6.47 -9.44
C PRO A 123 18.63 5.13 -10.19
N SER A 124 19.74 4.90 -10.90
CA SER A 124 20.01 3.65 -11.63
C SER A 124 20.20 2.42 -10.74
N GLU A 125 20.75 2.57 -9.53
CA GLU A 125 20.87 1.48 -8.55
C GLU A 125 19.53 1.19 -7.85
N LEU A 126 18.63 2.18 -7.79
CA LEU A 126 17.27 2.00 -7.25
C LEU A 126 16.38 1.22 -8.23
N LEU A 127 16.56 1.39 -9.54
CA LEU A 127 15.83 0.64 -10.56
C LEU A 127 16.05 -0.88 -10.47
N THR A 128 17.27 -1.33 -10.12
CA THR A 128 17.57 -2.76 -9.96
C THR A 128 17.08 -3.33 -8.62
N ARG A 129 16.64 -2.50 -7.68
CA ARG A 129 16.10 -2.92 -6.39
C ARG A 129 14.57 -2.98 -6.37
N ARG A 130 13.87 -2.31 -7.29
CA ARG A 130 12.41 -2.32 -7.27
C ARG A 130 11.84 -3.67 -7.74
N PRO A 131 10.92 -4.26 -6.98
CA PRO A 131 10.33 -5.56 -7.31
C PRO A 131 9.41 -5.52 -8.55
N ASP A 132 8.80 -4.38 -8.87
CA ASP A 132 7.93 -4.21 -10.05
C ASP A 132 8.72 -4.32 -11.37
N ILE A 133 9.89 -3.68 -11.46
CA ILE A 133 10.79 -3.78 -12.62
C ILE A 133 11.31 -5.21 -12.76
N ARG A 134 11.72 -5.85 -11.66
CA ARG A 134 12.17 -7.24 -11.66
C ARG A 134 11.06 -8.21 -12.09
N ASN A 135 9.81 -7.94 -11.69
CA ASN A 135 8.67 -8.73 -12.14
C ASN A 135 8.48 -8.61 -13.66
N ALA A 136 8.44 -7.37 -14.17
CA ALA A 136 8.31 -7.12 -15.60
C ALA A 136 9.45 -7.75 -16.42
N GLU A 137 10.69 -7.69 -15.92
CA GLU A 137 11.84 -8.38 -16.54
C GLU A 137 11.67 -9.91 -16.52
N ALA A 138 11.23 -10.49 -15.40
CA ALA A 138 10.98 -11.93 -15.31
C ALA A 138 9.86 -12.39 -16.27
N GLN A 139 8.81 -11.58 -16.45
CA GLN A 139 7.76 -11.85 -17.45
C GLN A 139 8.32 -11.79 -18.88
N LEU A 140 9.19 -10.83 -19.18
CA LEU A 140 9.85 -10.70 -20.47
C LEU A 140 10.74 -11.91 -20.78
N ILE A 141 11.51 -12.38 -19.79
CA ILE A 141 12.33 -13.60 -19.91
C ILE A 141 11.45 -14.83 -20.18
N ALA A 142 10.32 -14.95 -19.48
CA ALA A 142 9.37 -16.04 -19.69
C ALA A 142 8.78 -16.00 -21.11
N ALA A 143 8.35 -14.84 -21.59
CA ALA A 143 7.83 -14.68 -22.95
C ALA A 143 8.87 -14.99 -24.03
N ASN A 144 10.13 -14.63 -23.81
CA ASN A 144 11.22 -15.03 -24.72
C ASN A 144 11.42 -16.57 -24.74
N ALA A 145 11.24 -17.24 -23.60
CA ALA A 145 11.26 -18.70 -23.55
C ALA A 145 10.05 -19.31 -24.28
N ASP A 146 8.87 -18.70 -24.18
CA ASP A 146 7.67 -19.14 -24.90
C ASP A 146 7.84 -19.06 -26.42
N ILE A 147 8.53 -18.04 -26.94
CA ILE A 147 8.90 -17.97 -28.38
C ILE A 147 9.74 -19.18 -28.77
N LYS A 148 10.71 -19.59 -27.94
CA LYS A 148 11.53 -20.78 -28.20
C LYS A 148 10.68 -22.05 -28.20
N VAL A 149 9.71 -22.16 -27.29
CA VAL A 149 8.77 -23.29 -27.25
C VAL A 149 7.88 -23.32 -28.49
N ALA A 150 7.33 -22.18 -28.90
CA ALA A 150 6.51 -22.07 -30.11
C ALA A 150 7.30 -22.41 -31.38
N ARG A 151 8.56 -21.95 -31.47
CA ARG A 151 9.48 -22.31 -32.57
C ARG A 151 9.85 -23.80 -32.53
N ALA A 152 10.08 -24.36 -31.34
CA ALA A 152 10.37 -25.79 -31.18
C ALA A 152 9.21 -26.68 -31.66
N ALA A 153 7.96 -26.22 -31.53
CA ALA A 153 6.78 -26.94 -32.02
C ALA A 153 6.71 -27.05 -33.56
N LEU A 154 7.55 -26.33 -34.31
CA LEU A 154 7.70 -26.50 -35.76
C LEU A 154 8.55 -27.74 -36.13
N PHE A 155 9.31 -28.28 -35.19
CA PHE A 155 10.21 -29.42 -35.38
C PHE A 155 9.57 -30.74 -34.91
N PRO A 156 10.14 -31.91 -35.28
CA PRO A 156 9.56 -33.18 -34.94
C PRO A 156 9.60 -33.43 -33.44
N GLY A 157 8.48 -33.85 -32.87
CA GLY A 157 8.42 -34.34 -31.49
C GLY A 157 8.89 -35.79 -31.42
N ILE A 158 9.67 -36.13 -30.39
CA ILE A 158 10.13 -37.50 -30.13
C ILE A 158 9.57 -37.96 -28.78
N PRO A 159 8.28 -38.37 -28.70
CA PRO A 159 7.74 -38.94 -27.48
C PRO A 159 8.41 -40.28 -27.16
N LEU A 160 8.84 -40.43 -25.91
CA LEU A 160 9.36 -41.67 -25.36
C LEU A 160 8.45 -42.09 -24.20
N THR A 161 7.79 -43.23 -24.33
CA THR A 161 6.88 -43.77 -23.31
C THR A 161 7.36 -45.14 -22.88
N GLY A 162 7.44 -45.35 -21.57
CA GLY A 162 7.83 -46.63 -20.98
C GLY A 162 6.87 -47.01 -19.86
N GLN A 163 6.55 -48.30 -19.76
CA GLN A 163 5.76 -48.84 -18.67
C GLN A 163 6.34 -50.18 -18.23
N ALA A 164 6.22 -50.48 -16.94
CA ALA A 164 6.56 -51.76 -16.37
C ALA A 164 5.63 -52.03 -15.20
N GLY A 165 5.34 -53.30 -14.94
CA GLY A 165 4.41 -53.67 -13.88
C GLY A 165 4.10 -55.14 -13.89
N PHE A 166 2.95 -55.47 -13.31
CA PHE A 166 2.44 -56.82 -13.26
C PHE A 166 1.10 -56.88 -14.01
N GLU A 167 0.96 -57.83 -14.91
CA GLU A 167 -0.25 -58.08 -15.68
C GLU A 167 -0.54 -59.58 -15.66
N SER A 168 -1.75 -59.95 -15.23
CA SER A 168 -2.19 -61.35 -15.21
C SER A 168 -3.70 -61.44 -15.42
N LEU A 169 -4.14 -62.53 -16.06
CA LEU A 169 -5.56 -62.86 -16.24
C LEU A 169 -6.24 -63.27 -14.91
N ALA A 170 -5.47 -63.67 -13.89
CA ALA A 170 -5.97 -64.02 -12.57
C ALA A 170 -5.21 -63.27 -11.48
N LEU A 171 -5.93 -62.69 -10.50
CA LEU A 171 -5.32 -61.93 -9.40
C LEU A 171 -4.35 -62.78 -8.57
N SER A 172 -4.61 -64.08 -8.44
CA SER A 172 -3.79 -65.03 -7.68
C SER A 172 -2.39 -65.24 -8.26
N SER A 173 -2.18 -64.97 -9.56
CA SER A 173 -0.88 -65.10 -10.24
C SER A 173 -0.25 -63.76 -10.63
N LEU A 174 -0.79 -62.65 -10.12
CA LEU A 174 -0.34 -61.31 -10.47
C LEU A 174 1.14 -61.07 -10.10
N PHE A 175 1.60 -61.60 -8.96
CA PHE A 175 2.99 -61.44 -8.49
C PHE A 175 3.88 -62.66 -8.73
N ASP A 176 3.41 -63.64 -9.53
CA ASP A 176 4.23 -64.78 -9.91
C ASP A 176 5.33 -64.36 -10.90
N SER A 177 6.36 -65.19 -11.08
CA SER A 177 7.49 -64.91 -11.97
C SER A 177 7.12 -64.66 -13.43
N GLY A 178 5.92 -65.06 -13.86
CA GLY A 178 5.37 -64.82 -15.20
C GLY A 178 4.47 -63.59 -15.33
N GLY A 179 4.10 -62.94 -14.22
CA GLY A 179 3.21 -61.77 -14.23
C GLY A 179 3.93 -60.44 -14.49
N PHE A 180 5.26 -60.38 -14.39
CA PHE A 180 6.04 -59.16 -14.63
C PHE A 180 6.16 -58.86 -16.12
N PHE A 181 5.87 -57.61 -16.51
CA PHE A 181 6.04 -57.12 -17.88
C PHE A 181 6.72 -55.76 -17.91
N TYR A 182 7.32 -55.44 -19.06
CA TYR A 182 7.78 -54.09 -19.39
C TYR A 182 7.61 -53.81 -20.89
N SER A 183 7.40 -52.55 -21.26
CA SER A 183 7.39 -52.10 -22.65
C SER A 183 7.95 -50.69 -22.77
N LEU A 184 8.61 -50.44 -23.91
CA LEU A 184 9.19 -49.15 -24.27
C LEU A 184 8.77 -48.83 -25.69
N PHE A 185 8.17 -47.66 -25.88
CA PHE A 185 7.74 -47.15 -27.17
C PHE A 185 8.38 -45.80 -27.42
N ALA A 186 8.92 -45.62 -28.62
CA ALA A 186 9.41 -44.34 -29.12
C ALA A 186 8.77 -44.07 -30.47
N GLY A 187 8.40 -42.83 -30.72
CA GLY A 187 7.85 -42.39 -32.00
C GLY A 187 8.45 -41.05 -32.42
N VAL A 188 8.34 -40.71 -33.70
CA VAL A 188 8.65 -39.37 -34.21
C VAL A 188 7.41 -38.83 -34.90
N THR A 189 6.97 -37.65 -34.48
CA THR A 189 5.78 -36.98 -35.05
C THR A 189 6.17 -35.62 -35.61
N GLN A 190 6.00 -35.45 -36.92
CA GLN A 190 6.20 -34.16 -37.59
C GLN A 190 4.88 -33.73 -38.26
N PRO A 191 4.33 -32.56 -37.89
CA PRO A 191 3.21 -32.00 -38.62
C PRO A 191 3.65 -31.48 -39.99
N ILE A 192 2.98 -31.95 -41.05
CA ILE A 192 3.25 -31.53 -42.43
C ILE A 192 2.37 -30.34 -42.83
N PHE A 193 1.09 -30.36 -42.45
CA PHE A 193 0.15 -29.28 -42.71
C PHE A 193 -0.81 -29.09 -41.54
N GLN A 194 -0.88 -27.86 -41.03
CA GLN A 194 -1.82 -27.47 -39.96
C GLN A 194 -2.50 -26.13 -40.26
N GLY A 195 -2.63 -25.75 -41.53
CA GLY A 195 -3.33 -24.52 -41.93
C GLY A 195 -2.73 -23.22 -41.34
N GLY A 196 -1.40 -23.16 -41.19
CA GLY A 196 -0.72 -21.98 -40.64
C GLY A 196 -0.78 -21.82 -39.11
N ARG A 197 -1.46 -22.73 -38.39
CA ARG A 197 -1.63 -22.66 -36.94
C ARG A 197 -0.32 -22.51 -36.16
N LEU A 198 0.73 -23.26 -36.52
CA LEU A 198 2.02 -23.20 -35.82
C LEU A 198 2.76 -21.89 -36.09
N SER A 199 2.77 -21.42 -37.34
CA SER A 199 3.35 -20.12 -37.70
C SER A 199 2.62 -18.98 -36.99
N GLY A 200 1.28 -18.97 -37.01
CA GLY A 200 0.49 -17.98 -36.29
C GLY A 200 0.69 -18.02 -34.77
N GLN A 201 0.99 -19.19 -34.20
CA GLN A 201 1.35 -19.29 -32.79
C GLN A 201 2.71 -18.65 -32.49
N VAL A 202 3.69 -18.79 -33.39
CA VAL A 202 4.99 -18.11 -33.29
C VAL A 202 4.79 -16.60 -33.38
N ASP A 203 4.07 -16.13 -34.38
CA ASP A 203 3.76 -14.70 -34.58
C ASP A 203 3.05 -14.12 -33.36
N LEU A 204 2.08 -14.85 -32.78
CA LEU A 204 1.38 -14.45 -31.55
C LEU A 204 2.34 -14.35 -30.35
N THR A 205 3.24 -15.32 -30.16
CA THR A 205 4.23 -15.27 -29.07
C THR A 205 5.24 -14.15 -29.23
N GLU A 206 5.63 -13.83 -30.47
CA GLU A 206 6.52 -12.70 -30.78
C GLU A 206 5.83 -11.36 -30.51
N ALA A 207 4.59 -11.18 -30.97
CA ALA A 207 3.80 -9.99 -30.69
C ALA A 207 3.58 -9.80 -29.17
N ARG A 208 3.32 -10.88 -28.43
CA ARG A 208 3.20 -10.82 -26.96
C ARG A 208 4.52 -10.44 -26.28
N TYR A 209 5.65 -10.90 -26.79
CA TYR A 209 6.95 -10.47 -26.30
C TYR A 209 7.17 -8.98 -26.54
N GLU A 210 6.83 -8.46 -27.73
CA GLU A 210 6.92 -7.03 -28.05
C GLU A 210 6.02 -6.17 -27.16
N GLU A 211 4.80 -6.63 -26.86
CA GLU A 211 3.90 -6.00 -25.88
C GLU A 211 4.59 -5.89 -24.51
N LEU A 212 5.15 -7.00 -24.02
CA LEU A 212 5.83 -7.03 -22.73
C LEU A 212 7.10 -6.16 -22.69
N VAL A 213 7.78 -5.97 -23.82
CA VAL A 213 8.88 -4.98 -23.92
C VAL A 213 8.35 -3.57 -23.64
N GLN A 214 7.17 -3.20 -24.17
CA GLN A 214 6.60 -1.88 -23.90
C GLN A 214 6.11 -1.75 -22.46
N VAL A 215 5.53 -2.80 -21.89
CA VAL A 215 5.14 -2.83 -20.47
C VAL A 215 6.38 -2.61 -19.60
N TYR A 216 7.47 -3.34 -19.84
CA TYR A 216 8.72 -3.15 -19.11
C TYR A 216 9.25 -1.71 -19.21
N ARG A 217 9.24 -1.12 -20.42
CA ARG A 217 9.64 0.29 -20.61
C ARG A 217 8.76 1.26 -19.83
N GLN A 218 7.45 1.07 -19.84
CA GLN A 218 6.52 1.90 -19.08
C GLN A 218 6.77 1.80 -17.57
N THR A 219 6.99 0.59 -17.05
CA THR A 219 7.32 0.37 -15.63
C THR A 219 8.59 1.10 -15.24
N VAL A 220 9.64 1.06 -16.07
CA VAL A 220 10.90 1.79 -15.81
C VAL A 220 10.69 3.30 -15.80
N ILE A 221 9.92 3.84 -16.74
CA ILE A 221 9.62 5.28 -16.82
C ILE A 221 8.80 5.76 -15.61
N ASN A 222 7.76 5.02 -15.25
CA ASN A 222 6.95 5.31 -14.07
C ASN A 222 7.80 5.27 -12.81
N ALA A 223 8.66 4.26 -12.70
CA ALA A 223 9.54 4.12 -11.56
C ALA A 223 10.50 5.30 -11.39
N PHE A 224 11.03 5.83 -12.49
CA PHE A 224 11.86 7.03 -12.48
C PHE A 224 11.07 8.26 -12.04
N SER A 225 9.85 8.42 -12.55
CA SER A 225 8.93 9.50 -12.17
C SER A 225 8.60 9.46 -10.68
N ASP A 226 8.30 8.30 -10.11
CA ASP A 226 7.99 8.13 -8.69
C ASP A 226 9.16 8.60 -7.81
N VAL A 227 10.40 8.25 -8.18
CA VAL A 227 11.61 8.64 -7.44
C VAL A 227 11.81 10.15 -7.51
N GLU A 228 11.74 10.74 -8.70
CA GLU A 228 11.86 12.19 -8.87
C GLU A 228 10.79 12.94 -8.05
N ASN A 229 9.53 12.48 -8.09
CA ASN A 229 8.45 13.07 -7.29
C ASN A 229 8.71 12.94 -5.79
N ALA A 230 9.22 11.79 -5.33
CA ALA A 230 9.56 11.59 -3.93
C ALA A 230 10.74 12.49 -3.49
N LEU A 231 11.76 12.66 -4.33
CA LEU A 231 12.89 13.56 -4.06
C LEU A 231 12.46 15.02 -3.96
N VAL A 232 11.60 15.46 -4.89
CA VAL A 232 11.00 16.80 -4.85
C VAL A 232 10.15 16.97 -3.59
N ALA A 233 9.37 15.96 -3.20
CA ALA A 233 8.54 15.99 -2.01
C ALA A 233 9.37 16.03 -0.71
N ILE A 234 10.58 15.47 -0.68
CA ILE A 234 11.50 15.54 0.47
C ILE A 234 12.26 16.88 0.51
N ALA A 235 12.54 17.51 -0.63
CA ALA A 235 13.32 18.76 -0.67
C ALA A 235 12.51 20.02 -0.33
N HIS A 236 11.18 20.00 -0.49
CA HIS A 236 10.29 21.14 -0.27
C HIS A 236 9.60 21.33 1.11
N PRO A 237 9.52 20.36 2.05
CA PRO A 237 8.79 20.55 3.32
C PRO A 237 9.41 21.60 4.22
N ASP A 238 10.74 21.71 4.24
CA ASP A 238 11.47 22.55 5.20
C ASP A 238 11.04 24.02 5.17
N GLY A 239 10.75 24.55 3.98
CA GLY A 239 10.28 25.93 3.82
C GLY A 239 8.82 26.14 4.25
N GLN A 240 7.92 25.18 4.00
CA GLN A 240 6.51 25.31 4.40
C GLN A 240 6.32 25.09 5.89
N GLN A 241 7.06 24.16 6.48
CA GLN A 241 6.95 23.82 7.89
C GLN A 241 7.45 24.97 8.77
N ALA A 242 8.61 25.55 8.44
CA ALA A 242 9.13 26.74 9.12
C ALA A 242 8.15 27.93 9.09
N LEU A 243 7.48 28.18 7.95
CA LEU A 243 6.49 29.26 7.82
C LEU A 243 5.20 29.00 8.61
N ARG A 244 4.79 27.73 8.75
CA ARG A 244 3.62 27.35 9.54
C ARG A 244 3.91 27.43 11.04
N GLU A 245 5.09 26.98 11.47
CA GLU A 245 5.57 27.08 12.85
C GLU A 245 5.68 28.55 13.28
N GLU A 246 6.26 29.41 12.45
CA GLU A 246 6.32 30.86 12.71
C GLU A 246 4.91 31.49 12.84
N GLY A 247 3.95 31.00 12.06
CA GLY A 247 2.55 31.42 12.14
C GLY A 247 1.86 31.00 13.44
N VAL A 248 2.12 29.78 13.92
CA VAL A 248 1.59 29.25 15.18
C VAL A 248 2.23 29.96 16.39
N GLU A 249 3.56 30.13 16.37
CA GLU A 249 4.32 30.84 17.41
C GLU A 249 3.84 32.28 17.54
N LYS A 250 3.54 32.97 16.43
CA LYS A 250 3.02 34.35 16.49
C LYS A 250 1.56 34.43 16.93
N ALA A 251 0.79 33.36 16.85
CA ALA A 251 -0.62 33.32 17.25
C ALA A 251 -0.81 32.95 18.74
N GLN A 252 0.05 32.12 19.32
CA GLN A 252 -0.04 31.63 20.70
C GLN A 252 0.05 32.71 21.81
N PRO A 253 0.91 33.74 21.75
CA PRO A 253 1.08 34.71 22.84
C PRO A 253 -0.17 35.57 23.12
N ARG A 254 -1.16 35.57 22.22
CA ARG A 254 -2.33 36.45 22.33
C ARG A 254 -3.43 35.93 23.25
N PHE A 255 -3.38 34.65 23.63
CA PHE A 255 -4.38 34.03 24.51
C PHE A 255 -3.95 33.98 25.98
N ASP A 256 -2.68 34.21 26.28
CA ASP A 256 -2.11 34.09 27.63
C ASP A 256 -2.09 35.44 28.37
N VAL A 257 -3.07 36.31 28.11
CA VAL A 257 -3.22 37.57 28.86
C VAL A 257 -3.97 37.26 30.16
N PRO A 258 -3.31 37.22 31.33
CA PRO A 258 -4.02 37.05 32.59
C PRO A 258 -4.98 38.24 32.76
N VAL A 259 -6.26 37.95 32.91
CA VAL A 259 -7.28 38.93 33.30
C VAL A 259 -6.94 39.40 34.71
N ARG A 260 -6.09 40.43 34.81
CA ARG A 260 -5.86 41.14 36.06
C ARG A 260 -7.15 41.85 36.44
N ALA A 261 -7.83 41.31 37.45
CA ALA A 261 -8.88 42.02 38.16
C ALA A 261 -8.27 43.26 38.84
N THR A 262 -8.33 44.41 38.18
CA THR A 262 -8.17 45.71 38.83
C THR A 262 -9.41 45.98 39.68
N ARG A 263 -9.19 46.02 41.00
CA ARG A 263 -10.13 46.56 42.00
C ARG A 263 -10.29 48.07 41.86
#